data_AF-A0A920DQS2-F1
#
_entry.id   AF-A0A920DQS2-F1
#
_cell.length_a   1.000
_cell.length_b   1.000
_cell.length_c   1.000
_cell.angle_alpha   90.00
_cell.angle_beta   90.00
_cell.angle_gamma   90.00
#
_symmetry.space_group_name_H-M   'P 1'
#
loop_
_entity.id
_entity.type
_entity.pdbx_description
1 polymer ?
#
loop_
_entity_poly.entity_id
_entity_poly.type
_entity_poly.pdbx_seq_one_letter_code
_entity_poly.pdbx_strand_id
1 'polypeptide(L)'
;MFFKPTDNLKRKRCCNCAILGAEEFGFSTAPLVTLGCIMMRKCHLNTCPVGIATQDKELRKKFHGSPENVVNYLFMVAKELRMIMAKLGVKTLNELIGRVDLLEMEDALNHWKRDGLDLSKILTLLKKYSKTLKSTIRKNKIIT
;
A
#
# COMPACT_ATOMS: atom_id res chain seq x y z
N MET A 1 9.45 0.18 8.85
CA MET A 1 9.58 -0.26 7.45
C MET A 1 9.76 0.98 6.60
N PHE A 2 10.92 1.63 6.70
CA PHE A 2 11.12 2.96 6.13
C PHE A 2 12.49 3.07 5.49
N PHE A 3 12.43 3.60 4.27
CA PHE A 3 13.46 3.66 3.23
C PHE A 3 14.31 4.91 3.33
N LYS A 4 15.44 4.90 2.60
CA LYS A 4 16.49 5.93 2.50
C LYS A 4 16.07 7.34 2.91
N PRO A 5 16.97 8.11 3.54
CA PRO A 5 16.70 9.46 4.06
C PRO A 5 16.26 10.51 3.01
N THR A 6 16.19 10.17 1.72
CA THR A 6 15.89 11.10 0.63
C THR A 6 14.43 11.19 0.22
N ASP A 7 13.54 10.26 0.62
CA ASP A 7 12.15 10.29 0.16
C ASP A 7 11.12 9.98 1.27
N ASN A 8 10.15 10.90 1.41
CA ASN A 8 8.97 10.81 2.28
C ASN A 8 8.01 9.67 1.86
N LEU A 9 8.48 8.43 1.84
CA LEU A 9 7.73 7.23 1.47
C LEU A 9 6.99 6.59 2.66
N LYS A 10 7.08 7.20 3.85
CA LYS A 10 6.67 6.61 5.13
C LYS A 10 5.16 6.35 5.30
N ARG A 11 4.32 6.73 4.34
CA ARG A 11 2.86 6.53 4.38
C ARG A 11 2.29 5.76 3.19
N LYS A 12 3.14 5.22 2.32
CA LYS A 12 2.75 4.77 0.98
C LYS A 12 2.64 3.25 0.88
N ARG A 13 1.55 2.73 1.46
CA ARG A 13 1.31 1.29 1.67
C ARG A 13 1.29 0.48 0.38
N CYS A 14 0.64 0.96 -0.68
CA CYS A 14 0.52 0.19 -1.94
C CYS A 14 1.87 -0.03 -2.62
N CYS A 15 2.72 1.01 -2.65
CA CYS A 15 4.06 0.91 -3.22
C CYS A 15 4.92 -0.10 -2.45
N ASN A 16 4.95 0.00 -1.12
CA ASN A 16 5.73 -0.93 -0.29
C ASN A 16 5.26 -2.38 -0.47
N CYS A 17 3.94 -2.61 -0.50
CA CYS A 17 3.39 -3.95 -0.75
C CYS A 17 3.76 -4.47 -2.15
N ALA A 18 3.70 -3.63 -3.18
CA ALA A 18 4.14 -4.01 -4.53
C ALA A 18 5.60 -4.48 -4.52
N ILE A 19 6.48 -3.69 -3.91
CA ILE A 19 7.91 -3.99 -3.87
C ILE A 19 8.21 -5.31 -3.11
N LEU A 20 7.40 -5.66 -2.12
CA LEU A 20 7.50 -6.94 -1.40
C LEU A 20 6.93 -8.14 -2.19
N GLY A 21 6.30 -7.89 -3.34
CA GLY A 21 5.80 -8.93 -4.25
C GLY A 21 4.27 -9.02 -4.38
N ALA A 22 3.50 -8.07 -3.85
CA ALA A 22 2.04 -8.07 -4.01
C ALA A 22 1.62 -7.58 -5.41
N GLU A 23 0.74 -8.32 -6.08
CA GLU A 23 0.20 -7.97 -7.40
C GLU A 23 -1.16 -7.24 -7.29
N GLU A 24 -1.90 -7.47 -6.20
CA GLU A 24 -3.23 -6.90 -5.95
C GLU A 24 -3.31 -6.26 -4.55
N PHE A 25 -4.17 -5.25 -4.42
CA PHE A 25 -4.36 -4.49 -3.17
C PHE A 25 -5.85 -4.41 -2.79
N GLY A 26 -6.20 -5.00 -1.65
CA GLY A 26 -7.53 -4.90 -1.07
C GLY A 26 -7.69 -3.67 -0.17
N PHE A 27 -8.80 -2.94 -0.32
CA PHE A 27 -9.17 -1.84 0.55
C PHE A 27 -10.56 -2.08 1.14
N SER A 28 -10.71 -1.91 2.46
CA SER A 28 -12.01 -2.06 3.13
C SER A 28 -12.34 -0.83 3.96
N THR A 29 -11.57 -0.55 5.00
CA THR A 29 -11.87 0.54 5.93
C THR A 29 -11.85 1.92 5.27
N ALA A 30 -10.87 2.20 4.41
CA ALA A 30 -10.77 3.53 3.80
C ALA A 30 -11.93 3.84 2.83
N PRO A 31 -12.35 2.93 1.93
CA PRO A 31 -13.60 3.09 1.17
C PRO A 31 -14.85 3.23 2.05
N LEU A 32 -14.93 2.53 3.19
CA LEU A 32 -16.05 2.72 4.13
C LEU A 32 -16.06 4.11 4.75
N VAL A 33 -14.89 4.68 5.04
CA VAL A 33 -14.77 6.05 5.53
C VAL A 33 -15.18 7.07 4.47
N THR A 34 -14.85 6.85 3.19
CA THR A 34 -15.27 7.76 2.10
C THR A 34 -16.79 7.71 1.87
N LEU A 35 -17.44 6.61 2.26
CA LEU A 35 -18.90 6.48 2.29
C LEU A 35 -19.54 7.08 3.55
N GLY A 36 -18.77 7.55 4.53
CA GLY A 36 -19.27 8.22 5.73
C GLY A 36 -19.03 7.49 7.06
N CYS A 37 -18.22 6.43 7.10
CA CYS A 37 -17.89 5.76 8.36
C CYS A 37 -17.07 6.68 9.30
N ILE A 38 -17.63 6.95 10.48
CA ILE A 38 -16.99 7.77 11.53
C ILE A 38 -16.15 6.94 12.53
N MET A 39 -15.89 5.66 12.25
CA MET A 39 -15.06 4.78 13.09
C MET A 39 -15.52 4.67 14.56
N MET A 40 -16.84 4.63 14.80
CA MET A 40 -17.43 4.47 16.14
C MET A 40 -17.23 3.06 16.76
N ARG A 41 -16.84 2.07 15.96
CA ARG A 41 -16.54 0.67 16.39
C ARG A 41 -17.67 -0.07 17.11
N LYS A 42 -18.94 0.29 16.85
CA LYS A 42 -20.13 -0.44 17.34
C LYS A 42 -20.84 -1.23 16.23
N CYS A 43 -20.10 -1.67 15.22
CA CYS A 43 -20.67 -2.33 14.04
C CYS A 43 -21.42 -3.63 14.38
N HIS A 44 -21.02 -4.32 15.46
CA HIS A 44 -21.65 -5.57 15.91
C HIS A 44 -22.98 -5.38 16.66
N LEU A 45 -23.32 -4.16 17.09
CA LEU A 45 -24.52 -3.88 17.88
C LEU A 45 -25.72 -3.47 17.02
N ASN A 46 -25.60 -3.45 15.69
CA ASN A 46 -26.63 -3.00 14.77
C ASN A 46 -27.02 -1.49 14.92
N THR A 47 -26.31 -0.71 15.75
CA THR A 47 -26.61 0.70 16.06
C THR A 47 -25.69 1.67 15.31
N CYS A 48 -25.46 1.45 14.02
CA CYS A 48 -24.61 2.35 13.23
C CYS A 48 -25.32 3.69 12.98
N PRO A 49 -24.78 4.84 13.43
CA PRO A 49 -25.47 6.12 13.32
C PRO A 49 -25.57 6.63 11.87
N VAL A 50 -24.67 6.19 11.01
CA VAL A 50 -24.55 6.60 9.60
C VAL A 50 -25.13 5.57 8.62
N GLY A 51 -25.78 4.52 9.11
CA GLY A 51 -26.51 3.58 8.25
C GLY A 51 -25.64 2.57 7.46
N ILE A 52 -24.34 2.45 7.74
CA ILE A 52 -23.43 1.54 7.02
C ILE A 52 -23.57 0.09 7.50
N ALA A 53 -23.31 -0.15 8.79
CA ALA A 53 -23.30 -1.48 9.40
C ALA A 53 -24.55 -1.68 10.27
N THR A 54 -25.73 -1.63 9.64
CA THR A 54 -27.02 -1.82 10.31
C THR A 54 -28.08 -2.43 9.39
N GLN A 55 -28.90 -3.31 9.96
CA GLN A 55 -30.09 -3.89 9.35
C GLN A 55 -31.37 -3.13 9.70
N ASP A 56 -31.32 -2.19 10.65
CA ASP A 56 -32.45 -1.36 11.03
C ASP A 56 -32.83 -0.41 9.89
N LYS A 57 -34.12 -0.41 9.52
CA LYS A 57 -34.66 0.42 8.44
C LYS A 57 -34.54 1.92 8.74
N GLU A 58 -34.68 2.35 10.00
CA GLU A 58 -34.58 3.77 10.35
C GLU A 58 -33.14 4.27 10.29
N LEU A 59 -32.19 3.47 10.75
CA LEU A 59 -30.77 3.82 10.70
C LEU A 59 -30.22 3.73 9.27
N ARG A 60 -30.69 2.78 8.45
CA ARG A 60 -30.26 2.65 7.06
C ARG A 60 -30.66 3.85 6.19
N LYS A 61 -31.80 4.49 6.49
CA LYS A 61 -32.20 5.75 5.83
C LYS A 61 -31.19 6.89 6.03
N LYS A 62 -30.31 6.80 7.03
CA LYS A 62 -29.26 7.80 7.31
C LYS A 62 -28.01 7.60 6.45
N PHE A 63 -27.98 6.58 5.59
CA PHE A 63 -26.87 6.36 4.67
C PHE A 63 -26.93 7.36 3.50
N HIS A 64 -25.94 8.25 3.44
CA HIS A 64 -25.78 9.27 2.39
C HIS A 64 -24.48 9.06 1.60
N GLY A 65 -23.93 7.84 1.60
CA GLY A 65 -22.70 7.53 0.87
C GLY A 65 -22.97 7.49 -0.63
N SER A 66 -22.14 8.18 -1.41
CA SER A 66 -22.23 8.17 -2.87
C SER A 66 -21.10 7.29 -3.46
N PRO A 67 -21.39 6.47 -4.50
CA PRO A 67 -20.37 5.66 -5.19
C PRO A 67 -19.21 6.50 -5.74
N GLU A 68 -19.48 7.73 -6.18
CA GLU A 68 -18.50 8.66 -6.74
C GLU A 68 -17.37 8.95 -5.74
N ASN A 69 -17.67 8.99 -4.44
CA ASN A 69 -16.65 9.21 -3.41
C ASN A 69 -15.64 8.05 -3.34
N VAL A 70 -16.08 6.81 -3.53
CA VAL A 70 -15.20 5.63 -3.56
C VAL A 70 -14.34 5.64 -4.81
N VAL A 71 -14.94 5.96 -5.95
CA VAL A 71 -14.22 6.08 -7.23
C VAL A 71 -13.14 7.16 -7.14
N ASN A 72 -13.49 8.34 -6.63
CA ASN A 72 -12.55 9.45 -6.42
C ASN A 72 -11.40 9.06 -5.49
N TYR A 73 -11.69 8.36 -4.39
CA TYR A 73 -10.67 7.85 -3.48
C TYR A 73 -9.68 6.91 -4.19
N LEU A 74 -10.18 5.92 -4.94
CA LEU A 74 -9.32 4.98 -5.66
C LEU A 74 -8.48 5.67 -6.74
N PHE A 75 -9.03 6.68 -7.43
CA PHE A 75 -8.26 7.51 -8.36
C PHE A 75 -7.14 8.29 -7.67
N MET A 76 -7.39 8.85 -6.48
CA MET A 76 -6.36 9.53 -5.69
C MET A 76 -5.25 8.57 -5.25
N VAL A 77 -5.61 7.36 -4.80
CA VAL A 77 -4.64 6.31 -4.44
C VAL A 77 -3.81 5.89 -5.66
N ALA A 78 -4.44 5.67 -6.81
CA ALA A 78 -3.74 5.33 -8.04
C ALA A 78 -2.81 6.45 -8.51
N LYS A 79 -3.25 7.71 -8.40
CA LYS A 79 -2.42 8.89 -8.71
C LYS A 79 -1.21 8.98 -7.77
N GLU A 80 -1.40 8.75 -6.47
CA GLU A 80 -0.31 8.72 -5.50
C GLU A 80 0.71 7.62 -5.84
N LEU A 81 0.24 6.42 -6.18
CA LEU A 81 1.10 5.32 -6.60
C LEU A 81 1.94 5.68 -7.84
N ARG A 82 1.32 6.26 -8.88
CA ARG A 82 2.03 6.70 -10.08
C ARG A 82 3.06 7.79 -9.79
N MET A 83 2.75 8.75 -8.93
CA MET A 83 3.70 9.79 -8.53
C MET A 83 4.92 9.20 -7.80
N ILE A 84 4.72 8.13 -7.01
CA ILE A 84 5.82 7.42 -6.36
C ILE A 84 6.66 6.66 -7.37
N MET A 85 6.03 5.91 -8.27
CA MET A 85 6.72 5.16 -9.32
C MET A 85 7.58 6.10 -10.17
N ALA A 86 7.07 7.29 -10.51
CA ALA A 86 7.82 8.32 -11.22
C ALA A 86 9.06 8.78 -10.45
N LYS A 87 8.96 8.96 -9.11
CA LYS A 87 10.12 9.31 -8.26
C LYS A 87 11.15 8.18 -8.19
N LEU A 88 10.71 6.94 -8.21
CA LEU A 88 11.57 5.75 -8.23
C LEU A 88 12.14 5.44 -9.63
N GLY A 89 11.70 6.17 -10.67
CA GLY A 89 12.14 5.95 -12.05
C GLY A 89 11.54 4.70 -12.72
N VAL A 90 10.42 4.19 -12.21
CA VAL A 90 9.75 2.97 -12.71
C VAL A 90 8.51 3.35 -13.54
N LYS A 91 8.34 2.74 -14.72
CA LYS A 91 7.24 3.08 -15.64
C LYS A 91 5.99 2.23 -15.40
N THR A 92 6.15 0.95 -15.05
CA THR A 92 5.04 0.01 -14.90
C THR A 92 5.01 -0.63 -13.53
N LEU A 93 3.83 -1.04 -13.06
CA LEU A 93 3.70 -1.69 -11.75
C LEU A 93 4.43 -3.04 -11.75
N ASN A 94 4.41 -3.77 -12.88
CA ASN A 94 5.10 -5.06 -13.03
C ASN A 94 6.61 -4.96 -12.83
N GLU A 95 7.24 -3.84 -13.21
CA GLU A 95 8.66 -3.60 -12.95
C GLU A 95 8.96 -3.36 -11.47
N LEU A 96 7.98 -2.87 -10.71
CA LEU A 96 8.11 -2.56 -9.29
C LEU A 96 7.94 -3.81 -8.41
N ILE A 97 7.12 -4.77 -8.86
CA ILE A 97 6.76 -5.95 -8.08
C ILE A 97 8.02 -6.78 -7.76
N GLY A 98 8.26 -7.04 -6.47
CA GLY A 98 9.38 -7.85 -6.00
C GLY A 98 10.77 -7.17 -6.03
N ARG A 99 10.85 -5.87 -6.33
CA ARG A 99 12.11 -5.09 -6.34
C ARG A 99 12.58 -4.67 -4.95
N VAL A 100 12.79 -5.65 -4.08
CA VAL A 100 13.22 -5.46 -2.68
C VAL A 100 14.57 -4.74 -2.58
N ASP A 101 15.30 -4.53 -3.67
CA ASP A 101 16.50 -3.69 -3.71
C ASP A 101 16.22 -2.17 -3.59
N LEU A 102 15.00 -1.71 -3.88
CA LEU A 102 14.54 -0.33 -3.59
C LEU A 102 14.28 -0.11 -2.07
N LEU A 103 14.41 -1.22 -1.35
CA LEU A 103 14.25 -1.66 0.02
C LEU A 103 15.25 -1.42 1.17
N GLU A 104 15.78 -0.24 1.47
CA GLU A 104 16.66 -0.08 2.65
C GLU A 104 15.99 0.19 4.02
N MET A 105 16.58 -0.30 5.12
CA MET A 105 16.20 0.13 6.46
C MET A 105 16.85 1.48 6.78
N GLU A 106 16.05 2.44 7.24
CA GLU A 106 16.54 3.67 7.86
C GLU A 106 17.16 3.34 9.22
N ASP A 107 18.36 3.88 9.48
CA ASP A 107 19.02 3.79 10.78
C ASP A 107 18.11 4.33 11.87
N ALA A 108 18.06 3.63 13.00
CA ALA A 108 17.14 3.94 14.07
C ALA A 108 17.44 5.34 14.63
N LEU A 109 16.60 6.32 14.29
CA LEU A 109 16.42 7.50 15.14
C LEU A 109 16.10 6.99 16.55
N ASN A 110 17.02 7.21 17.50
CA ASN A 110 17.04 6.74 18.89
C ASN A 110 15.64 6.59 19.51
N HIS A 111 15.00 5.44 19.29
CA HIS A 111 13.67 5.17 19.82
C HIS A 111 13.67 3.76 20.39
N TRP A 112 13.70 3.67 21.71
CA TRP A 112 13.81 2.46 22.52
C TRP A 112 12.97 1.25 22.07
N LYS A 113 11.75 1.45 21.53
CA LYS A 113 10.92 0.35 20.98
C LYS A 113 11.44 -0.30 19.69
N ARG A 114 12.49 0.25 19.07
CA ARG A 114 13.07 -0.25 17.81
C ARG A 114 14.33 -1.08 18.03
N ASP A 115 14.89 -1.07 19.24
CA ASP A 115 16.10 -1.80 19.55
C ASP A 115 15.85 -3.31 19.40
N GLY A 116 16.65 -3.95 18.54
CA GLY A 116 16.57 -5.39 18.26
C GLY A 116 15.64 -5.82 17.11
N LEU A 117 15.03 -4.89 16.36
CA LEU A 117 14.24 -5.24 15.18
C LEU A 117 15.13 -5.52 13.95
N ASP A 118 15.31 -6.79 13.61
CA ASP A 118 15.96 -7.23 12.37
C ASP A 118 14.93 -7.57 11.27
N LEU A 119 14.89 -6.77 10.20
CA LEU A 119 14.04 -7.01 9.02
C LEU A 119 14.79 -7.65 7.86
N SER A 120 16.07 -8.03 8.04
CA SER A 120 16.91 -8.59 6.98
C SER A 120 16.26 -9.80 6.30
N LYS A 121 15.54 -10.63 7.06
CA LYS A 121 14.83 -11.80 6.53
C LYS A 121 13.75 -11.45 5.51
N ILE A 122 13.07 -10.32 5.66
CA ILE A 122 12.02 -9.86 4.72
C ILE A 122 12.66 -9.15 3.52
N LEU A 123 13.79 -8.47 3.74
CA LEU A 123 14.49 -7.71 2.72
C LEU A 123 15.46 -8.56 1.86
N THR A 124 15.60 -9.84 2.17
CA THR A 124 16.51 -10.73 1.44
C THR A 124 15.86 -11.26 0.17
N LEU A 125 16.49 -11.02 -0.98
CA LEU A 125 16.14 -11.66 -2.25
C LEU A 125 16.51 -13.16 -2.21
N LEU A 126 15.57 -14.03 -2.57
CA LEU A 126 15.84 -15.47 -2.70
C LEU A 126 16.85 -15.73 -3.83
N LYS A 127 18.04 -16.25 -3.47
CA LYS A 127 19.15 -16.54 -4.40
C LYS A 127 18.77 -17.43 -5.59
N LYS A 128 17.72 -18.27 -5.47
CA LYS A 128 17.28 -19.19 -6.53
C LYS A 128 16.76 -18.47 -7.79
N TYR A 129 16.24 -17.23 -7.66
CA TYR A 129 15.75 -16.40 -8.78
C TYR A 129 16.80 -15.41 -9.33
N SER A 130 17.93 -15.22 -8.64
CA SER A 130 19.00 -14.27 -9.02
C SER A 130 19.66 -14.59 -10.37
N LYS A 131 19.81 -15.88 -10.71
CA LYS A 131 20.39 -16.29 -12.01
C LYS A 131 19.47 -15.98 -13.18
N THR A 132 18.16 -16.10 -13.01
CA THR A 132 17.16 -15.84 -14.05
C THR A 132 16.92 -14.34 -14.27
N LEU A 133 16.91 -13.53 -13.20
CA LEU A 133 16.76 -12.08 -13.34
C LEU A 133 17.99 -11.41 -13.98
N LYS A 134 19.21 -11.88 -13.68
CA LYS A 134 20.43 -11.40 -14.35
C LYS A 134 20.46 -11.72 -15.84
N SER A 135 19.85 -12.84 -16.29
CA SER A 135 19.78 -13.18 -17.72
C SER A 135 18.70 -12.37 -18.45
N THR A 136 17.58 -12.04 -17.81
CA THR A 136 16.53 -11.19 -18.39
C THR A 136 16.95 -9.71 -18.50
N ILE A 137 17.63 -9.17 -17.47
CA ILE A 137 18.16 -7.79 -17.51
C ILE A 137 19.27 -7.67 -18.57
N ARG A 138 20.10 -8.70 -18.79
CA ARG A 138 21.09 -8.71 -19.87
C ARG A 138 20.46 -8.77 -21.26
N LYS A 139 19.36 -9.51 -21.45
CA LYS A 139 18.66 -9.58 -22.75
C LYS A 139 17.98 -8.25 -23.12
N ASN A 140 17.43 -7.53 -22.16
CA ASN A 140 16.79 -6.22 -22.43
C ASN A 140 17.77 -5.04 -22.54
N LYS A 141 19.08 -5.26 -22.34
CA LYS A 141 20.13 -4.23 -22.57
C LYS A 141 20.80 -4.34 -23.95
N ILE A 142 20.38 -5.30 -24.78
CA ILE A 142 20.90 -5.54 -26.15
C ILE A 142 19.90 -5.04 -27.22
N ILE A 143 18.74 -4.50 -26.82
CA ILE A 143 17.75 -3.92 -27.74
C ILE A 143 17.54 -2.44 -27.39
N THR A 144 18.62 -1.66 -27.50
CA THR A 144 18.66 -0.22 -27.81
C THR A 144 20.03 0.06 -28.38
#